data_AF-A0A848YRB0-F1
#
_entry.id   AF-A0A848YRB0-F1
#
_cell.length_a   1.000
_cell.length_b   1.000
_cell.length_c   1.000
_cell.angle_alpha   90.00
_cell.angle_beta   90.00
_cell.angle_gamma   90.00
#
_symmetry.space_group_name_H-M   'P 1'
#
loop_
_entity.id
_entity.type
_entity.pdbx_description
1 polymer ?
#
loop_
_entity_poly.entity_id
_entity_poly.type
_entity_poly.pdbx_seq_one_letter_code
_entity_poly.pdbx_strand_id
1 'polypeptide(L)'
;MPKKKLWIIIVAGFFIVAGIAGGAYFMLKKSAPSTGPSGLPRMANLPMDKPSDEPPPPAYPSDAPLLEQVRKMLREGISPEAAVIEANALPGRPERADAAFLLLEYAAESGNPDAALLVGRYYDPADDWPSGTIRKNPETAFDWYQAALVEGIADAPSQLGQLRSWVEKEADSGDAPARALLKRWP
;
A
#
# COMPACT_ATOMS: atom_id res chain seq x y z
N MET A 1 59.01 28.19 3.88
CA MET A 1 57.61 28.46 4.31
C MET A 1 57.15 29.76 3.65
N PRO A 2 55.86 30.03 3.39
CA PRO A 2 54.62 29.27 3.72
C PRO A 2 53.77 28.98 2.45
N LYS A 3 52.92 27.96 2.28
CA LYS A 3 51.80 27.35 3.04
C LYS A 3 50.62 28.29 3.33
N LYS A 4 49.43 27.86 2.89
CA LYS A 4 48.06 28.28 3.30
C LYS A 4 47.44 29.44 2.51
N LYS A 5 46.45 29.10 1.66
CA LYS A 5 45.06 29.62 1.66
C LYS A 5 44.42 29.33 0.29
N LEU A 6 43.96 28.09 0.10
CA LEU A 6 42.98 27.79 -0.95
C LEU A 6 42.08 26.63 -0.48
N TRP A 7 41.50 26.79 0.71
CA TRP A 7 40.58 25.86 1.35
C TRP A 7 39.22 26.53 1.65
N ILE A 8 38.74 27.42 0.76
CA ILE A 8 37.50 28.20 1.01
C ILE A 8 36.61 28.39 -0.26
N ILE A 9 36.73 27.60 -1.36
CA ILE A 9 35.77 27.76 -2.49
C ILE A 9 35.25 26.44 -3.11
N ILE A 10 35.25 25.31 -2.40
CA ILE A 10 34.44 24.16 -2.86
C ILE A 10 33.73 23.50 -1.66
N VAL A 11 32.95 24.29 -0.93
CA VAL A 11 31.98 23.79 0.08
C VAL A 11 30.53 23.99 -0.41
N ALA A 12 30.31 24.53 -1.62
CA ALA A 12 28.98 24.82 -2.15
C ALA A 12 28.58 23.94 -3.36
N GLY A 13 29.18 22.75 -3.53
CA GLY A 13 28.98 21.92 -4.73
C GLY A 13 28.71 20.43 -4.48
N PHE A 14 28.45 20.01 -3.24
CA PHE A 14 28.36 18.57 -2.91
C PHE A 14 27.23 18.23 -1.94
N PHE A 15 26.05 18.83 -2.13
CA PHE A 15 24.84 18.48 -1.36
C PHE A 15 23.59 18.21 -2.20
N ILE A 16 23.72 17.82 -3.47
CA ILE A 16 22.58 17.41 -4.29
C ILE A 16 22.93 16.19 -5.15
N VAL A 17 23.24 15.05 -4.53
CA VAL A 17 23.24 13.76 -5.27
C VAL A 17 22.71 12.57 -4.44
N ALA A 18 22.66 12.64 -3.10
CA ALA A 18 22.25 11.49 -2.28
C ALA A 18 20.73 11.37 -2.02
N GLY A 19 19.88 12.06 -2.79
CA GLY A 19 18.41 12.05 -2.64
C GLY A 19 17.64 11.39 -3.79
N ILE A 20 18.34 10.74 -4.74
CA ILE A 20 17.72 10.29 -6.01
C ILE A 20 17.52 8.75 -6.04
N ALA A 21 18.14 7.98 -5.16
CA ALA A 21 18.10 6.52 -5.25
C ALA A 21 16.75 5.88 -4.85
N GLY A 22 15.92 6.54 -4.03
CA GLY A 22 14.59 6.04 -3.66
C GLY A 22 13.49 6.36 -4.68
N GLY A 23 13.53 7.56 -5.28
CA GLY A 23 12.56 7.98 -6.30
C GLY A 23 12.86 7.43 -7.71
N ALA A 24 14.09 7.02 -7.98
CA ALA A 24 14.50 6.55 -9.30
C ALA A 24 13.94 5.17 -9.68
N TYR A 25 13.53 4.33 -8.72
CA TYR A 25 12.91 3.05 -9.07
C TYR A 25 11.48 3.23 -9.60
N PHE A 26 10.75 4.25 -9.16
CA PHE A 26 9.37 4.52 -9.60
C PHE A 26 9.29 5.45 -10.83
N MET A 27 10.26 6.35 -11.02
CA MET A 27 10.27 7.29 -12.15
C MET A 27 10.82 6.74 -13.49
N LEU A 28 11.53 5.61 -13.51
CA LEU A 28 11.97 5.01 -14.80
C LEU A 28 10.84 4.27 -15.55
N LYS A 29 9.65 4.14 -14.95
CA LYS A 29 8.43 3.60 -15.59
C LYS A 29 7.55 4.72 -16.20
N LYS A 30 8.05 5.96 -16.33
CA LYS A 30 7.27 7.07 -16.89
C LYS A 30 7.58 7.33 -18.36
N SER A 31 7.42 6.29 -19.19
CA SER A 31 7.15 6.41 -20.64
C SER A 31 6.91 5.04 -21.26
N ALA A 32 5.73 4.48 -21.02
CA ALA A 32 5.12 3.49 -21.90
C ALA A 32 3.63 3.85 -22.04
N PRO A 33 3.07 3.86 -23.27
CA PRO A 33 1.64 4.02 -23.45
C PRO A 33 0.92 2.90 -22.69
N SER A 34 -0.21 3.24 -22.07
CA SER A 34 -1.00 2.38 -21.18
C SER A 34 -1.37 1.04 -21.82
N THR A 35 -0.49 0.04 -21.69
CA THR A 35 -0.89 -1.35 -21.66
C THR A 35 -1.26 -1.64 -20.21
N GLY A 36 -2.56 -1.69 -19.92
CA GLY A 36 -3.06 -2.08 -18.60
C GLY A 36 -2.44 -3.41 -18.13
N PRO A 37 -2.42 -3.67 -16.82
CA PRO A 37 -1.82 -4.88 -16.27
C PRO A 37 -2.45 -6.11 -16.94
N SER A 38 -1.63 -6.86 -17.67
CA SER A 38 -2.00 -8.17 -18.23
C SER A 38 -1.97 -9.19 -17.09
N GLY A 39 -3.04 -9.20 -16.29
CA GLY A 39 -3.24 -10.12 -15.16
C GLY A 39 -4.20 -9.52 -14.14
N LEU A 40 -5.00 -10.36 -13.47
CA LEU A 40 -5.72 -9.94 -12.26
C LEU A 40 -4.70 -9.45 -11.21
N PRO A 41 -5.08 -8.49 -10.34
CA PRO A 41 -4.20 -7.99 -9.29
C PRO A 41 -3.57 -9.14 -8.50
N ARG A 42 -2.28 -9.01 -8.19
CA ARG A 42 -1.51 -10.10 -7.58
C ARG A 42 -1.88 -10.19 -6.10
N MET A 43 -2.84 -11.04 -5.76
CA MET A 43 -3.19 -11.40 -4.38
C MET A 43 -2.02 -12.12 -3.68
N ALA A 44 -1.02 -11.37 -3.22
CA ALA A 44 0.08 -11.86 -2.44
C ALA A 44 -0.42 -12.09 -1.00
N ASN A 45 -0.49 -13.36 -0.58
CA ASN A 45 -0.64 -13.87 0.80
C ASN A 45 -1.87 -14.76 1.11
N LEU A 46 -2.32 -15.64 0.18
CA LEU A 46 -3.24 -16.75 0.52
C LEU A 46 -2.47 -18.04 0.88
N PRO A 47 -2.57 -18.58 2.11
CA PRO A 47 -2.28 -19.98 2.40
C PRO A 47 -3.53 -20.86 2.17
N MET A 48 -3.33 -22.11 1.70
CA MET A 48 -4.38 -23.13 1.54
C MET A 48 -4.96 -23.61 2.88
N ASP A 49 -6.25 -23.96 2.83
CA ASP A 49 -7.16 -24.39 3.89
C ASP A 49 -6.64 -25.45 4.87
N LYS A 50 -7.09 -25.34 6.12
CA LYS A 50 -7.35 -26.49 7.00
C LYS A 50 -8.83 -26.47 7.42
N PRO A 51 -9.51 -27.62 7.47
CA PRO A 51 -10.91 -27.69 7.84
C PRO A 51 -11.04 -27.50 9.36
N SER A 52 -11.61 -26.38 9.78
CA SER A 52 -12.02 -26.13 11.16
C SER A 52 -13.54 -26.13 11.21
N ASP A 53 -14.11 -26.92 12.12
CA ASP A 53 -15.55 -27.06 12.39
C ASP A 53 -16.30 -25.73 12.27
N GLU A 54 -17.00 -25.52 11.14
CA GLU A 54 -17.59 -24.22 10.84
C GLU A 54 -18.85 -23.97 11.68
N PRO A 55 -18.98 -22.79 12.31
CA PRO A 55 -20.25 -22.32 12.87
C PRO A 55 -21.31 -22.19 11.76
N PRO A 56 -22.61 -22.15 12.11
CA PRO A 56 -23.68 -22.14 11.12
C PRO A 56 -23.49 -21.01 10.10
N PRO A 57 -23.80 -21.25 8.83
CA PRO A 57 -23.52 -20.31 7.75
C PRO A 57 -24.16 -18.95 8.04
N PRO A 58 -23.45 -17.84 7.75
CA PRO A 58 -23.95 -16.51 8.03
C PRO A 58 -25.26 -16.25 7.26
N ALA A 59 -26.13 -15.42 7.83
CA ALA A 59 -27.43 -15.04 7.26
C ALA A 59 -27.36 -14.17 5.98
N TYR A 60 -26.20 -14.13 5.31
CA TYR A 60 -25.95 -13.31 4.13
C TYR A 60 -25.43 -14.17 2.98
N PRO A 61 -25.75 -13.83 1.71
CA PRO A 61 -25.29 -14.58 0.55
C PRO A 61 -23.76 -14.55 0.43
N SER A 62 -23.18 -15.65 -0.02
CA SER A 62 -21.74 -15.75 -0.34
C SER A 62 -21.34 -14.61 -1.28
N ASP A 63 -20.26 -13.89 -0.95
CA ASP A 63 -19.77 -12.76 -1.74
C ASP A 63 -18.93 -13.16 -2.96
N ALA A 64 -18.81 -14.46 -3.23
CA ALA A 64 -18.19 -15.00 -4.44
C ALA A 64 -18.74 -14.41 -5.76
N PRO A 65 -20.06 -14.17 -5.93
CA PRO A 65 -20.60 -13.52 -7.13
C PRO A 65 -20.14 -12.06 -7.28
N LEU A 66 -19.99 -11.31 -6.18
CA LEU A 66 -19.50 -9.93 -6.24
C LEU A 66 -18.02 -9.91 -6.60
N LEU A 67 -17.22 -10.78 -5.98
CA LEU A 67 -15.80 -10.86 -6.29
C LEU A 67 -15.57 -11.21 -7.76
N GLU A 68 -16.39 -12.10 -8.32
CA GLU A 68 -16.35 -12.41 -9.75
C GLU A 68 -16.84 -11.25 -10.62
N GLN A 69 -17.83 -10.49 -10.19
CA GLN A 69 -18.26 -9.27 -10.87
C GLN A 69 -17.12 -8.24 -10.93
N VAL A 70 -16.41 -8.00 -9.83
CA VAL A 70 -15.24 -7.12 -9.80
C VAL A 70 -14.15 -7.61 -10.74
N ARG A 71 -13.81 -8.91 -10.69
CA ARG A 71 -12.84 -9.50 -11.62
C ARG A 71 -13.27 -9.32 -13.08
N LYS A 72 -14.56 -9.44 -13.36
CA LYS A 72 -15.12 -9.19 -14.69
C LYS A 72 -14.93 -7.72 -15.11
N MET A 73 -15.25 -6.75 -14.25
CA MET A 73 -15.04 -5.32 -14.53
C MET A 73 -13.57 -5.00 -14.83
N LEU A 74 -12.65 -5.60 -14.08
CA LEU A 74 -11.21 -5.48 -14.32
C LEU A 74 -10.81 -6.07 -15.69
N ARG A 75 -11.32 -7.25 -16.06
CA ARG A 75 -11.09 -7.85 -17.39
C ARG A 75 -11.69 -7.02 -18.52
N GLU A 76 -12.81 -6.34 -18.27
CA GLU A 76 -13.47 -5.45 -19.23
C GLU A 76 -12.79 -4.06 -19.32
N GLY A 77 -11.79 -3.79 -18.48
CA GLY A 77 -10.94 -2.60 -18.58
C GLY A 77 -11.50 -1.36 -17.90
N ILE A 78 -12.15 -1.50 -16.74
CA ILE A 78 -12.54 -0.36 -15.89
C ILE A 78 -11.35 0.58 -15.65
N SER A 79 -11.55 1.90 -15.76
CA SER A 79 -10.50 2.89 -15.49
C SER A 79 -10.12 2.93 -14.00
N PRO A 80 -8.86 3.27 -13.63
CA PRO A 80 -8.43 3.38 -12.23
C PRO A 80 -9.34 4.28 -11.38
N GLU A 81 -9.78 5.41 -11.90
CA GLU A 81 -10.63 6.36 -11.18
C GLU A 81 -12.02 5.76 -10.91
N ALA A 82 -12.61 5.11 -11.92
CA ALA A 82 -13.88 4.39 -11.75
C ALA A 82 -13.75 3.22 -10.77
N ALA A 83 -12.61 2.51 -10.75
CA ALA A 83 -12.38 1.43 -9.79
C ALA A 83 -12.41 1.95 -8.34
N VAL A 84 -11.83 3.12 -8.06
CA VAL A 84 -11.92 3.76 -6.73
C VAL A 84 -13.37 4.10 -6.36
N ILE A 85 -14.13 4.65 -7.31
CA ILE A 85 -15.55 4.97 -7.09
C ILE A 85 -16.35 3.71 -6.77
N GLU A 86 -16.18 2.66 -7.57
CA GLU A 86 -16.87 1.37 -7.37
C GLU A 86 -16.48 0.75 -6.02
N ALA A 87 -15.20 0.77 -5.65
CA ALA A 87 -14.73 0.26 -4.36
C ALA A 87 -15.40 0.99 -3.18
N ASN A 88 -15.48 2.32 -3.25
CA ASN A 88 -16.11 3.15 -2.21
C ASN A 88 -17.65 3.02 -2.20
N ALA A 89 -18.26 2.65 -3.32
CA ALA A 89 -19.69 2.39 -3.42
C ALA A 89 -20.08 1.01 -2.85
N LEU A 90 -19.12 0.07 -2.71
CA LEU A 90 -19.39 -1.19 -2.04
C LEU A 90 -19.76 -0.94 -0.58
N PRO A 91 -20.81 -1.61 -0.07
CA PRO A 91 -21.22 -1.42 1.32
C PRO A 91 -20.08 -1.80 2.26
N GLY A 92 -19.74 -0.89 3.18
CA GLY A 92 -18.64 -1.05 4.13
C GLY A 92 -18.87 -2.17 5.14
N ARG A 93 -18.66 -3.41 4.70
CA ARG A 93 -18.81 -4.64 5.47
C ARG A 93 -17.57 -5.53 5.29
N PRO A 94 -17.18 -6.30 6.31
CA PRO A 94 -16.00 -7.16 6.26
C PRO A 94 -15.98 -8.11 5.07
N GLU A 95 -17.12 -8.64 4.65
CA GLU A 95 -17.23 -9.64 3.59
C GLU A 95 -16.99 -9.05 2.18
N ARG A 96 -17.18 -7.73 2.03
CA ARG A 96 -16.97 -6.99 0.78
C ARG A 96 -15.53 -6.51 0.61
N ALA A 97 -14.72 -6.68 1.64
CA ALA A 97 -13.38 -6.12 1.72
C ALA A 97 -12.49 -6.62 0.57
N ASP A 98 -12.55 -7.91 0.20
CA ASP A 98 -11.73 -8.48 -0.90
C ASP A 98 -12.09 -7.88 -2.27
N ALA A 99 -13.37 -7.64 -2.51
CA ALA A 99 -13.84 -7.06 -3.76
C ALA A 99 -13.42 -5.60 -3.89
N ALA A 100 -13.57 -4.82 -2.81
CA ALA A 100 -13.07 -3.45 -2.75
C ALA A 100 -11.54 -3.41 -2.87
N PHE A 101 -10.83 -4.32 -2.21
CA PHE A 101 -9.39 -4.42 -2.27
C PHE A 101 -8.89 -4.61 -3.71
N LEU A 102 -9.49 -5.50 -4.49
CA LEU A 102 -9.07 -5.72 -5.88
C LEU A 102 -9.18 -4.48 -6.76
N LEU A 103 -10.25 -3.70 -6.58
CA LEU A 103 -10.44 -2.45 -7.32
C LEU A 103 -9.42 -1.39 -6.89
N LEU A 104 -9.18 -1.28 -5.58
CA LEU A 104 -8.24 -0.32 -5.00
C LEU A 104 -6.79 -0.67 -5.34
N GLU A 105 -6.40 -1.94 -5.26
CA GLU A 105 -5.07 -2.43 -5.64
C GLU A 105 -4.80 -2.13 -7.11
N TYR A 106 -5.76 -2.44 -8.00
CA TYR A 106 -5.67 -2.08 -9.41
C TYR A 106 -5.46 -0.58 -9.63
N ALA A 107 -6.23 0.27 -8.94
CA ALA A 107 -6.12 1.71 -9.07
C ALA A 107 -4.78 2.25 -8.51
N ALA A 108 -4.34 1.72 -7.37
CA ALA A 108 -3.08 2.08 -6.73
C ALA A 108 -1.87 1.68 -7.58
N GLU A 109 -1.88 0.47 -8.14
CA GLU A 109 -0.86 0.01 -9.10
C GLU A 109 -0.82 0.84 -10.38
N SER A 110 -1.96 1.45 -10.74
CA SER A 110 -2.09 2.39 -11.85
C SER A 110 -1.66 3.83 -11.49
N GLY A 111 -1.21 4.07 -10.26
CA GLY A 111 -0.70 5.35 -9.79
C GLY A 111 -1.75 6.26 -9.13
N ASN A 112 -2.93 5.74 -8.78
CA ASN A 112 -3.92 6.52 -8.05
C ASN A 112 -3.51 6.64 -6.57
N PRO A 113 -3.24 7.86 -6.05
CA PRO A 113 -2.71 8.04 -4.71
C PRO A 113 -3.76 7.88 -3.60
N ASP A 114 -5.03 8.19 -3.87
CA ASP A 114 -6.14 7.91 -2.95
C ASP A 114 -6.32 6.39 -2.76
N ALA A 115 -6.21 5.64 -3.85
CA ALA A 115 -6.23 4.19 -3.82
C ALA A 115 -5.05 3.61 -3.04
N ALA A 116 -3.84 4.16 -3.22
CA ALA A 116 -2.66 3.76 -2.46
C ALA A 116 -2.86 3.93 -0.95
N LEU A 117 -3.45 5.06 -0.52
CA LEU A 117 -3.83 5.25 0.88
C LEU A 117 -4.78 4.14 1.35
N LEU A 118 -5.84 3.87 0.60
CA LEU A 118 -6.84 2.86 0.98
C LEU A 118 -6.27 1.44 1.00
N VAL A 119 -5.41 1.06 0.04
CA VAL A 119 -4.71 -0.23 0.03
C VAL A 119 -3.81 -0.37 1.27
N GLY A 120 -3.12 0.70 1.68
CA GLY A 120 -2.33 0.70 2.91
C GLY A 120 -3.15 0.27 4.13
N ARG A 121 -4.40 0.74 4.26
CA ARG A 121 -5.32 0.40 5.36
C ARG A 121 -5.69 -1.09 5.42
N TYR A 122 -5.76 -1.75 4.26
CA TYR A 122 -5.98 -3.21 4.21
C TYR A 122 -4.82 -4.01 4.80
N TYR A 123 -3.60 -3.49 4.69
CA TYR A 123 -2.43 -4.13 5.27
C TYR A 123 -2.12 -3.63 6.69
N ASP A 124 -2.67 -2.49 7.09
CA ASP A 124 -2.33 -1.82 8.34
C ASP A 124 -2.87 -2.57 9.57
N PRO A 125 -2.01 -3.15 10.43
CA PRO A 125 -2.46 -3.79 11.67
C PRO A 125 -2.93 -2.80 12.75
N ALA A 126 -2.67 -1.50 12.59
CA ALA A 126 -3.21 -0.44 13.44
C ALA A 126 -4.60 0.04 12.99
N ASP A 127 -5.06 -0.35 11.79
CA ASP A 127 -6.40 -0.03 11.30
C ASP A 127 -7.38 -1.15 11.67
N ASP A 128 -8.39 -0.80 12.48
CA ASP A 128 -9.46 -1.67 12.94
C ASP A 128 -10.45 -2.06 11.82
N TRP A 129 -10.34 -1.44 10.63
CA TRP A 129 -11.20 -1.76 9.50
C TRP A 129 -10.94 -3.20 8.99
N PRO A 130 -12.01 -3.96 8.72
CA PRO A 130 -11.86 -5.32 8.24
C PRO A 130 -11.15 -5.37 6.88
N SER A 131 -10.22 -6.31 6.75
CA SER A 131 -9.43 -6.51 5.54
C SER A 131 -9.83 -7.79 4.78
N GLY A 132 -10.98 -8.38 5.11
CA GLY A 132 -11.44 -9.62 4.49
C GLY A 132 -10.41 -10.73 4.66
N THR A 133 -10.00 -11.33 3.55
CA THR A 133 -8.96 -12.36 3.52
C THR A 133 -7.54 -11.81 3.43
N ILE A 134 -7.37 -10.48 3.31
CA ILE A 134 -6.07 -9.83 3.24
C ILE A 134 -5.42 -9.87 4.62
N ARG A 135 -4.25 -10.50 4.68
CA ARG A 135 -3.44 -10.55 5.90
C ARG A 135 -2.76 -9.21 6.14
N LYS A 136 -2.96 -8.65 7.34
CA LYS A 136 -2.23 -7.45 7.78
C LYS A 136 -0.71 -7.65 7.67
N ASN A 137 -0.04 -6.66 7.10
CA ASN A 137 1.40 -6.59 6.93
C ASN A 137 1.86 -5.12 7.11
N PRO A 138 2.48 -4.75 8.25
CA PRO A 138 2.86 -3.36 8.52
C PRO A 138 3.91 -2.82 7.54
N GLU A 139 4.76 -3.68 6.96
CA GLU A 139 5.74 -3.25 5.96
C GLU A 139 5.06 -2.86 4.65
N THR A 140 4.11 -3.67 4.19
CA THR A 140 3.31 -3.37 3.00
C THR A 140 2.44 -2.13 3.20
N ALA A 141 1.84 -1.96 4.39
CA ALA A 141 1.10 -0.75 4.74
C ALA A 141 2.00 0.50 4.67
N PHE A 142 3.22 0.42 5.22
CA PHE A 142 4.20 1.51 5.18
C PHE A 142 4.51 1.91 3.74
N ASP A 143 4.79 0.95 2.86
CA ASP A 143 5.13 1.23 1.45
C ASP A 143 4.00 1.96 0.72
N TRP A 144 2.76 1.52 0.90
CA TRP A 144 1.59 2.15 0.28
C TRP A 144 1.30 3.54 0.85
N TYR A 145 1.41 3.72 2.17
CA TYR A 145 1.25 5.05 2.76
C TYR A 145 2.38 6.01 2.38
N GLN A 146 3.62 5.53 2.22
CA GLN A 146 4.72 6.35 1.70
C GLN A 146 4.43 6.78 0.25
N ALA A 147 3.91 5.88 -0.58
CA ALA A 147 3.50 6.24 -1.95
C ALA A 147 2.41 7.33 -1.94
N ALA A 148 1.39 7.19 -1.09
CA ALA A 148 0.36 8.22 -0.92
C ALA A 148 0.92 9.56 -0.37
N LEU A 149 1.87 9.49 0.56
CA LEU A 149 2.54 10.67 1.13
C LEU A 149 3.33 11.45 0.08
N VAL A 150 4.07 10.76 -0.79
CA VAL A 150 4.87 11.38 -1.87
C VAL A 150 4.00 12.14 -2.86
N GLU A 151 2.80 11.63 -3.15
CA GLU A 151 1.80 12.27 -4.01
C GLU A 151 0.95 13.32 -3.27
N GLY A 152 1.22 13.57 -1.99
CA GLY A 152 0.62 14.66 -1.21
C GLY A 152 -0.76 14.37 -0.62
N ILE A 153 -1.12 13.10 -0.44
CA ILE A 153 -2.39 12.73 0.23
C ILE A 153 -2.39 13.21 1.67
N ALA A 154 -3.36 14.06 2.02
CA ALA A 154 -3.44 14.74 3.31
C ALA A 154 -3.54 13.79 4.50
N ASP A 155 -4.18 12.63 4.32
CA ASP A 155 -4.38 11.64 5.39
C ASP A 155 -3.17 10.72 5.60
N ALA A 156 -2.26 10.62 4.62
CA ALA A 156 -1.12 9.70 4.68
C ALA A 156 -0.17 9.94 5.88
N PRO A 157 0.18 11.20 6.27
CA PRO A 157 0.95 11.45 7.48
C PRO A 157 0.30 10.89 8.75
N SER A 158 -1.02 11.01 8.87
CA SER A 158 -1.76 10.52 10.03
C SER A 158 -1.74 8.99 10.11
N GLN A 159 -1.93 8.31 8.97
CA GLN A 159 -1.87 6.85 8.90
C GLN A 159 -0.45 6.32 9.17
N LEU A 160 0.58 6.96 8.61
CA LEU A 160 1.98 6.63 8.92
C LEU A 160 2.32 6.83 10.40
N GLY A 161 1.77 7.85 11.05
CA GLY A 161 1.94 8.09 12.48
C GLY A 161 1.35 6.96 13.32
N GLN A 162 0.11 6.56 13.02
CA GLN A 162 -0.57 5.45 13.72
C GLN A 162 0.17 4.12 13.52
N LEU A 163 0.52 3.81 12.26
CA LEU A 163 1.31 2.63 11.94
C LEU A 163 2.64 2.63 12.68
N ARG A 164 3.36 3.75 12.70
CA ARG A 164 4.64 3.88 13.43
C ARG A 164 4.46 3.60 14.92
N SER A 165 3.44 4.17 15.57
CA SER A 165 3.19 3.89 17.00
C SER A 165 2.88 2.42 17.28
N TRP A 166 2.16 1.75 16.39
CA TRP A 166 1.95 0.30 16.48
C TRP A 166 3.27 -0.47 16.33
N VAL A 167 4.09 -0.11 15.33
CA VAL A 167 5.38 -0.76 15.08
C VAL A 167 6.35 -0.53 16.24
N GLU A 168 6.37 0.65 16.86
CA GLU A 168 7.17 0.95 18.06
C GLU A 168 6.79 0.03 19.23
N LYS A 169 5.49 -0.16 19.47
CA LYS A 169 5.01 -1.08 20.50
C LYS A 169 5.41 -2.54 20.23
N GLU A 170 5.30 -3.01 18.99
CA GLU A 170 5.73 -4.37 18.63
C GLU A 170 7.26 -4.53 18.69
N ALA A 171 8.01 -3.50 18.32
CA ALA A 171 9.46 -3.48 18.45
C ALA A 171 9.90 -3.60 19.91
N ASP A 172 9.22 -2.88 20.82
CA ASP A 172 9.45 -2.92 22.27
C ASP A 172 9.05 -4.27 22.89
N SER A 173 8.08 -4.98 22.30
CA SER A 173 7.72 -6.34 22.69
C SER A 173 8.76 -7.39 22.25
N GLY A 174 9.73 -6.99 21.42
CA GLY A 174 10.82 -7.82 20.93
C GLY A 174 10.69 -8.27 19.49
N ASP A 175 9.63 -7.85 18.76
CA ASP A 175 9.42 -8.22 17.37
C ASP A 175 10.58 -7.71 16.49
N ALA A 176 11.29 -8.65 15.87
CA ALA A 176 12.45 -8.33 15.03
C ALA A 176 12.04 -7.67 13.69
N PRO A 177 11.00 -8.14 12.98
CA PRO A 177 10.45 -7.43 11.84
C PRO A 177 10.08 -5.97 12.12
N ALA A 178 9.39 -5.68 13.24
CA ALA A 178 9.00 -4.33 13.64
C ALA A 178 10.23 -3.44 13.88
N ARG A 179 11.24 -3.94 14.60
CA ARG A 179 12.53 -3.23 14.79
C ARG A 179 13.27 -2.97 13.48
N ALA A 180 13.16 -3.88 12.50
CA ALA A 180 13.74 -3.67 11.18
C ALA A 180 12.99 -2.58 10.41
N LEU A 181 11.65 -2.61 10.46
CA LEU A 181 10.78 -1.64 9.81
C LEU A 181 10.99 -0.23 10.38
N LEU A 182 11.17 -0.05 11.69
CA LEU A 182 11.47 1.27 12.31
C LEU A 182 12.71 1.94 11.74
N LYS A 183 13.71 1.18 11.32
CA LYS A 183 14.94 1.74 10.71
C LYS A 183 14.69 2.38 9.34
N ARG A 184 13.52 2.13 8.75
CA ARG A 184 13.09 2.72 7.47
C ARG A 184 12.41 4.08 7.65
N TRP A 185 12.00 4.47 8.86
CA TRP A 185 11.48 5.80 9.11
C TRP A 185 12.64 6.81 9.27
N PRO A 186 12.58 7.96 8.57
CA PRO A 186 13.57 9.02 8.71
C PRO A 186 13.50 9.74 10.07
#